data_AF-A0A7S2DCQ3-F1
#
_entry.id   AF-A0A7S2DCQ3-F1
#
_cell.length_a   1.000
_cell.length_b   1.000
_cell.length_c   1.000
_cell.angle_alpha   90.00
_cell.angle_beta   90.00
_cell.angle_gamma   90.00
#
_symmetry.space_group_name_H-M   'P 1'
#
loop_
_entity.id
_entity.type
_entity.pdbx_description
1 polymer ?
#
loop_
_entity_poly.entity_id
_entity_poly.type
_entity_poly.pdbx_seq_one_letter_code
_entity_poly.pdbx_strand_id
1 'polypeptide(L)'
;YLNFGRVNSSMKPWQEMYFSGPELDEFPPISSAAPVDWEYYGKTYDLHFHAGFLGMLQSTEDGEVMPTLGWHITHDPPKDEAARLKEVEAEIAALKIGHAGEAESGSWARRVAVLSVEQSKIFAALRLAEQHKELKEMRQSAWDYTRSPEVRVEITKRVEILELSYSKAKLEVLGT
;
A
#
# COMPACT_ATOMS: atom_id res chain seq x y z
N TYR A 1 19.78 -2.58 5.16
CA TYR A 1 21.20 -2.89 5.45
C TYR A 1 21.50 -2.93 6.95
N LEU A 2 21.20 -1.89 7.74
CA LEU A 2 21.48 -1.88 9.19
C LEU A 2 20.40 -2.53 10.08
N ASN A 3 19.23 -2.84 9.54
CA ASN A 3 18.09 -3.27 10.37
C ASN A 3 18.13 -4.74 10.82
N PHE A 4 18.91 -5.60 10.16
CA PHE A 4 18.91 -7.05 10.41
C PHE A 4 20.28 -7.65 10.78
N GLY A 5 21.33 -6.83 10.91
CA GLY A 5 22.65 -7.27 11.37
C GLY A 5 23.35 -8.34 10.52
N ARG A 6 22.86 -8.61 9.30
CA ARG A 6 23.48 -9.57 8.39
C ARG A 6 24.71 -8.96 7.72
N VAL A 7 25.81 -9.72 7.69
CA VAL A 7 27.05 -9.34 6.99
C VAL A 7 26.76 -9.30 5.49
N ASN A 8 27.14 -8.20 4.83
CA ASN A 8 27.03 -8.07 3.38
C ASN A 8 27.97 -9.06 2.69
N SER A 9 27.44 -10.10 2.05
CA SER A 9 28.23 -10.98 1.19
C SER A 9 28.60 -10.33 -0.14
N SER A 10 27.80 -9.36 -0.58
CA SER A 10 27.81 -8.76 -1.92
C SER A 10 28.75 -7.55 -2.04
N MET A 11 29.22 -6.99 -0.93
CA MET A 11 30.21 -5.90 -0.89
C MET A 11 31.57 -6.34 -0.30
N LYS A 12 31.98 -7.58 -0.56
CA LYS A 12 33.32 -8.05 -0.21
C LYS A 12 34.35 -7.62 -1.26
N PRO A 13 35.65 -7.53 -0.91
CA PRO A 13 36.71 -7.40 -1.91
C PRO A 13 36.58 -8.50 -2.97
N TRP A 14 36.86 -8.17 -4.24
CA TRP A 14 36.64 -9.07 -5.38
C TRP A 14 37.35 -10.43 -5.22
N GLN A 15 38.45 -10.47 -4.45
CA GLN A 15 39.21 -11.68 -4.14
C GLN A 15 38.45 -12.69 -3.25
N GLU A 16 37.41 -12.24 -2.56
CA GLU A 16 36.59 -13.03 -1.63
C GLU A 16 35.19 -13.34 -2.17
N MET A 17 34.85 -12.84 -3.37
CA MET A 17 33.58 -13.13 -4.03
C MET A 17 33.69 -14.48 -4.75
N TYR A 18 32.85 -15.44 -4.34
CA TYR A 18 32.66 -16.68 -5.12
C TYR A 18 31.85 -16.37 -6.39
N PHE A 19 31.88 -17.26 -7.38
CA PHE A 19 31.45 -17.17 -8.80
C PHE A 19 30.06 -16.54 -9.16
N SER A 20 29.33 -15.95 -8.23
CA SER A 20 28.09 -15.20 -8.45
C SER A 20 28.32 -13.71 -8.16
N GLY A 21 28.10 -12.87 -9.18
CA GLY A 21 28.00 -11.42 -8.97
C GLY A 21 26.70 -11.05 -8.25
N PRO A 22 26.62 -9.86 -7.63
CA PRO A 22 25.43 -9.42 -6.93
C PRO A 22 24.22 -9.23 -7.87
N GLU A 23 23.04 -9.61 -7.39
CA GLU A 23 21.79 -9.33 -8.09
C GLU A 23 21.37 -7.86 -7.88
N LEU A 24 20.52 -7.32 -8.77
CA LEU A 24 20.15 -5.89 -8.76
C LEU A 24 19.49 -5.44 -7.45
N ASP A 25 18.80 -6.35 -6.77
CA ASP A 25 18.12 -6.13 -5.48
C ASP A 25 19.06 -6.26 -4.26
N GLU A 26 20.29 -6.75 -4.45
CA GLU A 26 21.31 -6.80 -3.40
C GLU A 26 22.04 -5.46 -3.21
N PHE A 27 21.92 -4.56 -4.18
CA PHE A 27 22.44 -3.20 -4.05
C PHE A 27 21.49 -2.35 -3.20
N PRO A 28 22.00 -1.59 -2.22
CA PRO A 28 21.16 -0.65 -1.50
C PRO A 28 20.54 0.34 -2.50
N PRO A 29 19.27 0.73 -2.28
CA PRO A 29 18.65 1.76 -3.10
C PRO A 29 19.52 3.02 -3.08
N ILE A 30 19.75 3.59 -4.27
CA ILE A 30 20.62 4.76 -4.47
C ILE A 30 19.96 6.05 -3.91
N SER A 31 18.68 5.98 -3.54
CA SER A 31 17.94 7.03 -2.86
C SER A 31 17.82 6.77 -1.35
N SER A 32 17.96 7.83 -0.57
CA SER A 32 17.68 7.87 0.86
C SER A 32 16.31 8.49 1.10
N ALA A 33 15.56 7.95 2.07
CA ALA A 33 14.27 8.48 2.47
C ALA A 33 14.23 8.68 3.99
N ALA A 34 13.58 9.77 4.44
CA ALA A 34 13.35 10.05 5.85
C ALA A 34 11.93 10.61 6.06
N PRO A 35 11.24 10.22 7.15
CA PRO A 35 9.97 10.85 7.52
C PRO A 35 10.22 12.30 7.95
N VAL A 36 9.32 13.19 7.57
CA VAL A 36 9.33 14.62 7.87
C VAL A 36 7.94 15.05 8.29
N ASP A 37 7.84 15.55 9.51
CA ASP A 37 6.65 16.24 9.98
C ASP A 37 6.74 17.70 9.53
N TRP A 38 5.80 18.15 8.70
CA TRP A 38 5.74 19.54 8.24
C TRP A 38 4.51 20.22 8.82
N GLU A 39 4.68 21.34 9.54
CA GLU A 39 3.57 22.20 9.96
C GLU A 39 3.41 23.38 9.00
N TYR A 40 2.25 23.48 8.34
CA TYR A 40 1.92 24.56 7.42
C TYR A 40 0.54 25.14 7.73
N TYR A 41 0.48 26.43 8.04
CA TYR A 41 -0.75 27.13 8.45
C TYR A 41 -1.55 26.42 9.56
N GLY A 42 -0.85 25.87 10.57
CA GLY A 42 -1.48 25.18 11.70
C GLY A 42 -2.01 23.78 11.37
N LYS A 43 -1.68 23.23 10.20
CA LYS A 43 -1.94 21.83 9.84
C LYS A 43 -0.62 21.07 9.74
N THR A 44 -0.54 19.93 10.42
CA THR A 44 0.58 18.99 10.30
C THR A 44 0.36 18.06 9.12
N TYR A 45 1.42 17.81 8.37
CA TYR A 45 1.46 16.89 7.24
C TYR A 45 2.54 15.84 7.48
N ASP A 46 2.13 14.57 7.44
CA ASP A 46 3.02 13.40 7.42
C ASP A 46 3.59 13.25 6.00
N LEU A 47 4.90 13.52 5.84
CA LEU A 47 5.58 13.50 4.55
C LEU A 47 6.80 12.58 4.60
N HIS A 48 7.17 11.99 3.46
CA HIS A 48 8.50 11.39 3.27
C HIS A 48 9.33 12.30 2.36
N PHE A 49 10.50 12.68 2.86
CA PHE A 49 11.52 13.35 2.07
C PHE A 49 12.43 12.31 1.43
N HIS A 50 12.54 12.38 0.11
CA HIS A 50 13.39 11.49 -0.69
C HIS A 50 14.52 12.32 -1.29
N ALA A 51 15.76 11.86 -1.15
CA ALA A 51 16.91 12.49 -1.78
C ALA A 51 17.91 11.46 -2.31
N GLY A 52 18.58 11.79 -3.40
CA GLY A 52 19.61 10.96 -3.99
C GLY A 52 19.52 10.93 -5.50
N PHE A 53 19.80 9.76 -6.07
CA PHE A 53 19.80 9.56 -7.51
C PHE A 53 18.36 9.40 -8.03
N LEU A 54 17.89 10.37 -8.83
CA LEU A 54 16.54 10.40 -9.38
C LEU A 54 16.45 9.72 -10.76
N GLY A 55 17.57 9.59 -11.46
CA GLY A 55 17.61 9.01 -12.80
C GLY A 55 18.86 9.45 -13.56
N MET A 56 18.91 9.11 -14.85
CA MET A 56 19.95 9.55 -15.77
C MET A 56 19.37 10.57 -16.75
N LEU A 57 20.15 11.58 -17.11
CA LEU A 57 19.86 12.48 -18.22
C LEU A 57 20.89 12.23 -19.31
N GLN A 58 20.43 12.12 -20.56
CA GLN A 58 21.32 12.04 -21.71
C GLN A 58 21.36 13.40 -22.42
N SER A 59 22.55 13.95 -22.59
CA SER A 59 22.79 15.16 -23.36
C SER A 59 22.44 14.93 -24.84
N THR A 60 21.71 15.87 -25.44
CA THR A 60 21.31 15.80 -26.84
C THR A 60 22.42 16.20 -27.81
N GLU A 61 23.50 16.84 -27.32
CA GLU A 61 24.57 17.37 -28.16
C GLU A 61 25.68 16.34 -28.42
N ASP A 62 26.07 15.59 -27.39
CA ASP A 62 27.20 14.64 -27.41
C ASP A 62 26.82 13.23 -26.94
N GLY A 63 25.57 13.03 -26.49
CA GLY A 63 25.08 11.75 -26.01
C GLY A 63 25.61 11.36 -24.62
N GLU A 64 26.27 12.28 -23.90
CA GLU A 64 26.80 12.02 -22.57
C GLU A 64 25.66 11.68 -21.59
N VAL A 65 25.82 10.58 -20.84
CA VAL A 65 24.86 10.15 -19.82
C VAL A 65 25.32 10.65 -18.46
N MET A 66 24.52 11.51 -17.84
CA MET A 66 24.84 12.15 -16.58
C MET A 66 23.88 11.70 -15.47
N PRO A 67 24.37 11.48 -14.25
CA PRO A 67 23.53 11.19 -13.11
C PRO A 67 22.72 12.42 -12.70
N THR A 68 21.39 12.28 -12.58
CA THR A 68 20.53 13.32 -12.04
C THR A 68 20.34 13.11 -10.54
N LEU A 69 20.91 14.03 -9.76
CA LEU A 69 20.69 14.09 -8.32
C LEU A 69 19.58 15.09 -8.00
N GLY A 70 18.75 14.76 -7.02
CA GLY A 70 17.76 15.70 -6.53
C GLY A 70 16.99 15.17 -5.35
N TRP A 71 15.90 15.87 -5.05
CA TRP A 71 15.01 15.53 -3.95
C TRP A 71 13.56 15.77 -4.36
N HIS A 72 12.67 15.03 -3.72
CA HIS A 72 11.22 15.23 -3.84
C HIS A 72 10.55 14.82 -2.54
N ILE A 73 9.33 15.32 -2.34
CA ILE A 73 8.53 15.04 -1.15
C ILE A 73 7.27 14.32 -1.59
N THR A 74 6.95 13.22 -0.91
CA THR A 74 5.68 12.52 -1.08
C THR A 74 4.89 12.58 0.21
N HIS A 75 3.57 12.54 0.10
CA HIS A 75 2.75 12.22 1.27
C HIS A 75 3.06 10.80 1.74
N ASP A 76 3.04 10.58 3.05
CA ASP A 76 3.05 9.23 3.58
C ASP A 76 1.83 8.48 3.05
N PRO A 77 1.98 7.22 2.62
CA PRO A 77 0.81 6.41 2.39
C PRO A 77 0.03 6.37 3.71
N PRO A 78 -1.28 6.67 3.71
CA PRO A 78 -2.08 6.61 4.92
C PRO A 78 -1.93 5.24 5.56
N LYS A 79 -1.66 5.26 6.86
CA LYS A 79 -1.27 4.09 7.67
C LYS A 79 -2.40 3.04 7.80
N ASP A 80 -3.61 3.39 7.40
CA ASP A 80 -4.82 2.56 7.50
C ASP A 80 -5.66 2.65 6.22
N GLU A 81 -6.23 1.52 5.81
CA GLU A 81 -7.13 1.39 4.66
C GLU A 81 -8.34 2.33 4.77
N ALA A 82 -8.90 2.50 5.98
CA ALA A 82 -10.03 3.41 6.19
C ALA A 82 -9.65 4.89 6.02
N ALA A 83 -8.42 5.27 6.39
CA ALA A 83 -7.90 6.61 6.15
C ALA A 83 -7.64 6.83 4.66
N ARG A 84 -7.08 5.84 3.96
CA ARG A 84 -6.88 5.89 2.51
C ARG A 84 -8.19 6.04 1.76
N LEU A 85 -9.24 5.33 2.17
CA LEU A 85 -10.55 5.42 1.53
C LEU A 85 -11.08 6.86 1.55
N LYS A 86 -10.99 7.54 2.71
CA LYS A 86 -11.43 8.93 2.86
C LYS A 86 -10.65 9.89 1.98
N GLU A 87 -9.34 9.69 1.85
CA GLU A 87 -8.49 10.52 0.98
C GLU A 87 -8.84 10.32 -0.49
N VAL A 88 -8.97 9.06 -0.94
CA VAL A 88 -9.35 8.71 -2.31
C VAL A 88 -10.71 9.32 -2.66
N GLU A 89 -11.69 9.23 -1.75
CA GLU A 89 -13.00 9.85 -1.91
C GLU A 89 -12.92 11.37 -2.03
N ALA A 90 -12.11 12.01 -1.18
CA ALA A 90 -11.89 13.46 -1.23
C ALA A 90 -11.18 13.89 -2.52
N GLU A 91 -10.18 13.13 -3.00
CA GLU A 91 -9.46 13.41 -4.24
C GLU A 91 -10.38 13.27 -5.46
N ILE A 92 -11.18 12.19 -5.54
CA ILE A 92 -12.18 12.00 -6.60
C ILE A 92 -13.18 13.16 -6.60
N ALA A 93 -13.70 13.55 -5.43
CA ALA A 93 -14.64 14.65 -5.31
C ALA A 93 -14.01 15.98 -5.75
N ALA A 94 -12.79 16.28 -5.30
CA ALA A 94 -12.07 17.48 -5.67
C ALA A 94 -11.78 17.55 -7.18
N LEU A 95 -11.37 16.44 -7.80
CA LEU A 95 -11.15 16.36 -9.25
C LEU A 95 -12.45 16.59 -10.03
N LYS A 96 -13.55 15.96 -9.62
CA LYS A 96 -14.85 16.15 -10.27
C LYS A 96 -15.37 17.59 -10.14
N ILE A 97 -15.14 18.23 -8.99
CA ILE A 97 -15.52 19.63 -8.78
C ILE A 97 -14.64 20.56 -9.62
N GLY A 98 -13.32 20.35 -9.62
CA GLY A 98 -12.35 21.18 -10.32
C GLY A 98 -12.50 21.15 -11.85
N HIS A 99 -12.99 20.04 -12.40
CA HIS A 99 -13.23 19.85 -13.84
C HIS A 99 -14.72 19.81 -14.20
N ALA A 100 -15.58 20.44 -13.39
CA ALA A 100 -17.01 20.48 -13.64
C ALA A 100 -17.32 21.14 -15.00
N GLY A 101 -17.99 20.42 -15.89
CA GLY A 101 -18.35 20.90 -17.24
C GLY A 101 -17.31 20.62 -18.32
N GLU A 102 -16.15 20.06 -17.97
CA GLU A 102 -15.21 19.51 -18.95
C GLU A 102 -15.69 18.14 -19.46
N ALA A 103 -15.30 17.78 -20.68
CA ALA A 103 -15.50 16.42 -21.17
C ALA A 103 -14.67 15.45 -20.32
N GLU A 104 -15.23 14.30 -19.94
CA GLU A 104 -14.57 13.22 -19.18
C GLU A 104 -13.47 12.55 -20.02
N SER A 105 -12.40 13.28 -20.29
CA SER A 105 -11.30 12.86 -21.16
C SER A 105 -9.97 13.44 -20.67
N GLY A 106 -8.87 12.86 -21.12
CA GLY A 106 -7.53 13.35 -20.76
C GLY A 106 -6.95 12.75 -19.47
N SER A 107 -6.07 13.50 -18.82
CA SER A 107 -5.29 13.03 -17.66
C SER A 107 -6.13 12.95 -16.38
N TRP A 108 -7.00 13.92 -16.12
CA TRP A 108 -7.82 13.96 -14.91
C TRP A 108 -8.86 12.83 -14.88
N ALA A 109 -9.52 12.55 -16.01
CA ALA A 109 -10.50 11.46 -16.10
C ALA A 109 -9.84 10.08 -15.91
N ARG A 110 -8.63 9.90 -16.46
CA ARG A 110 -7.81 8.69 -16.20
C ARG A 110 -7.43 8.56 -14.73
N ARG A 111 -7.06 9.66 -14.07
CA ARG A 111 -6.77 9.66 -12.63
C ARG A 111 -8.00 9.27 -11.82
N VAL A 112 -9.17 9.82 -12.12
CA VAL A 112 -10.44 9.44 -11.47
C VAL A 112 -10.77 7.96 -11.66
N ALA A 113 -10.55 7.40 -12.86
CA ALA A 113 -10.75 5.97 -13.11
C ALA A 113 -9.81 5.10 -12.26
N VAL A 114 -8.52 5.45 -12.19
CA VAL A 114 -7.53 4.75 -11.35
C VAL A 114 -7.94 4.81 -9.87
N LEU A 115 -8.29 6.00 -9.38
CA LEU A 115 -8.74 6.19 -8.00
C LEU A 115 -10.02 5.44 -7.68
N SER A 116 -10.94 5.31 -8.64
CA SER A 116 -12.20 4.56 -8.45
C SER A 116 -11.96 3.05 -8.32
N VAL A 117 -10.99 2.53 -9.07
CA VAL A 117 -10.53 1.13 -8.93
C VAL A 117 -9.86 0.94 -7.57
N GLU A 118 -8.99 1.86 -7.17
CA GLU A 118 -8.35 1.85 -5.85
C GLU A 118 -9.40 1.88 -4.71
N GLN A 119 -10.38 2.78 -4.79
CA GLN A 119 -11.50 2.90 -3.85
C GLN A 119 -12.23 1.57 -3.69
N SER A 120 -12.52 0.90 -4.82
CA SER A 120 -13.22 -0.38 -4.83
C SER A 120 -12.41 -1.49 -4.16
N LYS A 121 -11.09 -1.52 -4.39
CA LYS A 121 -10.18 -2.49 -3.75
C LYS A 121 -10.10 -2.27 -2.24
N ILE A 122 -9.94 -1.02 -1.80
CA ILE A 122 -9.88 -0.67 -0.38
C ILE A 122 -11.21 -1.02 0.31
N PHE A 123 -12.34 -0.68 -0.31
CA PHE A 123 -13.65 -1.02 0.25
C PHE A 123 -13.85 -2.53 0.40
N ALA A 124 -13.42 -3.32 -0.58
CA ALA A 124 -13.49 -4.77 -0.51
C ALA A 124 -12.56 -5.35 0.59
N ALA A 125 -11.36 -4.80 0.76
CA ALA A 125 -10.43 -5.18 1.81
C ALA A 125 -10.98 -4.88 3.21
N LEU A 126 -11.54 -3.69 3.42
CA LEU A 126 -12.19 -3.31 4.69
C LEU A 126 -13.36 -4.23 5.03
N ARG A 127 -14.22 -4.53 4.06
CA ARG A 127 -15.33 -5.47 4.24
C ARG A 127 -14.84 -6.87 4.60
N LEU A 128 -13.78 -7.34 3.96
CA LEU A 128 -13.16 -8.61 4.25
C LEU A 128 -12.60 -8.65 5.68
N ALA A 129 -11.94 -7.57 6.11
CA ALA A 129 -11.41 -7.43 7.47
C ALA A 129 -12.52 -7.45 8.53
N GLU A 130 -13.65 -6.80 8.26
CA GLU A 130 -14.83 -6.82 9.14
C GLU A 130 -15.44 -8.22 9.27
N GLN A 131 -15.64 -8.92 8.14
CA GLN A 131 -16.11 -10.31 8.15
C GLN A 131 -15.17 -11.24 8.91
N HIS A 132 -13.84 -11.06 8.74
CA HIS A 132 -12.86 -11.85 9.47
C HIS A 132 -12.94 -11.60 10.99
N LYS A 133 -13.14 -10.34 11.39
CA LYS A 133 -13.35 -9.99 12.80
C LYS A 133 -14.62 -10.64 13.35
N GLU A 134 -15.73 -10.57 12.63
CA GLU A 134 -17.00 -11.19 13.01
C GLU A 134 -16.86 -12.72 13.16
N LEU A 135 -16.18 -13.38 12.22
CA LEU A 135 -15.88 -14.81 12.29
C LEU A 135 -15.07 -15.16 13.54
N LYS A 136 -14.07 -14.35 13.89
CA LYS A 136 -13.25 -14.56 15.08
C LYS A 136 -14.09 -14.46 16.35
N GLU A 137 -14.95 -13.44 16.45
CA GLU A 137 -15.85 -13.22 17.59
C GLU A 137 -16.89 -14.35 17.72
N MET A 138 -17.50 -14.78 16.62
CA MET A 138 -18.44 -15.90 16.64
C MET A 138 -17.77 -17.24 16.96
N ARG A 139 -16.57 -17.50 16.44
CA ARG A 139 -15.79 -18.69 16.82
C ARG A 139 -15.55 -18.67 18.32
N GLN A 140 -15.11 -17.55 18.88
CA GLN A 140 -14.90 -17.42 20.33
C GLN A 140 -16.20 -17.66 21.12
N SER A 141 -17.32 -17.14 20.63
CA SER A 141 -18.66 -17.35 21.19
C SER A 141 -19.15 -18.81 21.09
N ALA A 142 -18.76 -19.56 20.05
CA ALA A 142 -19.08 -20.98 19.91
C ALA A 142 -18.39 -21.85 20.98
N TRP A 143 -17.19 -21.46 21.39
CA TRP A 143 -16.41 -22.12 22.44
C TRP A 143 -16.80 -21.70 23.87
N ASP A 144 -17.79 -20.81 24.02
CA ASP A 144 -18.28 -20.36 25.32
C ASP A 144 -19.19 -21.42 25.96
N TYR A 145 -18.61 -22.20 26.89
CA TYR A 145 -19.31 -23.27 27.61
C TYR A 145 -20.41 -22.78 28.57
N THR A 146 -20.50 -21.46 28.82
CA THR A 146 -21.58 -20.90 29.64
C THR A 146 -22.92 -20.87 28.90
N ARG A 147 -22.91 -21.01 27.57
CA ARG A 147 -24.10 -21.04 26.71
C ARG A 147 -24.73 -22.43 26.65
N SER A 148 -26.04 -22.48 26.40
CA SER A 148 -26.73 -23.75 26.21
C SER A 148 -26.20 -24.50 24.97
N PRO A 149 -26.27 -25.84 24.93
CA PRO A 149 -25.84 -26.62 23.78
C PRO A 149 -26.56 -26.24 22.48
N GLU A 150 -27.85 -25.89 22.54
CA GLU A 150 -28.64 -25.52 21.36
C GLU A 150 -28.12 -24.23 20.73
N VAL A 151 -27.81 -23.22 21.56
CA VAL A 151 -27.25 -21.94 21.12
C VAL A 151 -25.88 -22.13 20.48
N ARG A 152 -25.05 -23.03 21.02
CA ARG A 152 -23.73 -23.35 20.43
C ARG A 152 -23.85 -23.99 19.05
N VAL A 153 -24.79 -24.92 18.86
CA VAL A 153 -25.05 -25.53 17.55
C VAL A 153 -25.53 -24.49 16.54
N GLU A 154 -26.37 -23.53 16.95
CA GLU A 154 -26.80 -22.43 16.07
C GLU A 154 -25.62 -21.53 15.66
N ILE A 155 -24.76 -21.18 16.61
CA ILE A 155 -23.56 -20.36 16.33
C ILE A 155 -22.63 -21.09 15.37
N THR A 156 -22.36 -22.38 15.57
CA THR A 156 -21.51 -23.16 14.67
C THR A 156 -22.05 -23.18 13.23
N LYS A 157 -23.36 -23.37 13.05
CA LYS A 157 -23.99 -23.28 11.72
C LYS A 157 -23.82 -21.90 11.09
N ARG A 158 -23.95 -20.82 11.87
CA ARG A 158 -23.71 -19.45 11.40
C ARG A 158 -22.26 -19.22 11.00
N VAL A 159 -21.31 -19.75 11.77
CA VAL A 159 -19.87 -19.69 11.44
C VAL A 159 -19.60 -20.38 10.10
N GLU A 160 -20.13 -21.58 9.86
CA GLU A 160 -19.96 -22.29 8.59
C GLU A 160 -20.50 -21.48 7.39
N ILE A 161 -21.69 -20.89 7.51
CA ILE A 161 -22.28 -20.04 6.48
C ILE A 161 -21.39 -18.82 6.19
N LEU A 162 -20.89 -18.18 7.23
CA LEU A 162 -20.06 -16.98 7.08
C LEU A 162 -18.65 -17.31 6.58
N GLU A 163 -18.10 -18.48 6.88
CA GLU A 163 -16.84 -18.97 6.33
C GLU A 163 -16.92 -19.22 4.83
N LEU A 164 -18.04 -19.77 4.36
CA LEU A 164 -18.31 -19.93 2.92
C LEU A 164 -18.40 -18.57 2.23
N SER A 165 -19.14 -17.62 2.82
CA SER A 165 -19.25 -16.26 2.29
C SER A 165 -17.89 -15.55 2.26
N TYR A 166 -17.11 -15.65 3.34
CA TYR A 166 -15.79 -15.05 3.46
C TYR A 166 -14.81 -15.63 2.43
N SER A 167 -14.81 -16.96 2.25
CA SER A 167 -13.93 -17.62 1.29
C SER A 167 -14.24 -17.19 -0.14
N LYS A 168 -15.52 -17.02 -0.48
CA LYS A 168 -15.94 -16.48 -1.77
C LYS A 168 -15.48 -15.04 -1.96
N ALA A 169 -15.73 -14.17 -0.99
CA ALA A 169 -15.30 -12.76 -1.05
C ALA A 169 -13.76 -12.63 -1.14
N LYS A 170 -13.02 -13.46 -0.42
CA LYS A 170 -11.55 -13.49 -0.47
C LYS A 170 -11.02 -13.84 -1.84
N LEU A 171 -11.65 -14.80 -2.54
CA LEU A 171 -11.26 -15.18 -3.90
C LEU A 171 -11.54 -14.06 -4.90
N GLU A 172 -12.65 -13.32 -4.74
CA GLU A 172 -12.98 -12.17 -5.58
C GLU A 172 -11.98 -11.03 -5.40
N VAL A 173 -11.47 -10.81 -4.17
CA VAL A 173 -10.49 -9.76 -3.88
C VAL A 173 -9.06 -10.13 -4.31
N LEU A 174 -8.65 -11.40 -4.17
CA LEU A 174 -7.31 -11.87 -4.53
C LEU A 174 -7.17 -12.31 -5.99
N GLY A 175 -8.29 -12.52 -6.69
CA GLY A 175 -8.33 -12.98 -8.08
C GLY A 175 -8.27 -11.87 -9.13
N THR A 176 -8.16 -10.59 -8.72
CA THR A 176 -8.10 -9.39 -9.58
C THR A 176 -6.85 -8.56 -9.34
#